data_AF-A0A7W1SFZ2-F1
#
_entry.id   AF-A0A7W1SFZ2-F1
#
_cell.length_a   1.000
_cell.length_b   1.000
_cell.length_c   1.000
_cell.angle_alpha   90.00
_cell.angle_beta   90.00
_cell.angle_gamma   90.00
#
_symmetry.space_group_name_H-M   'P 1'
#
loop_
_entity.id
_entity.type
_entity.pdbx_description
1 polymer ?
#
loop_
_entity_poly.entity_id
_entity_poly.type
_entity_poly.pdbx_seq_one_letter_code
_entity_poly.pdbx_strand_id
1 'polypeptide(L)'
;FTAYIEGWALYSELLAREMGAYKDPYSDFGRLSTEIWRAIRLVVDTGLHAKGWNEQQAVDYFTANSSSSEGAIRSEVQRYLVWPGQATAYKIGMMKILELREQARAELGDRFDIRRFHDTVLGGGALPLEILERRVQDWVREQKKG
;
A
#
# COMPACT_ATOMS: atom_id res chain seq x y z
N PHE A 1 -4.62 13.64 0.77
CA PHE A 1 -4.55 12.41 1.59
C PHE A 1 -3.61 11.39 0.95
N THR A 2 -2.29 11.50 1.21
CA THR A 2 -1.26 10.68 0.52
C THR A 2 -1.46 9.19 0.73
N ALA A 3 -1.74 8.74 1.97
CA ALA A 3 -1.90 7.31 2.24
C ALA A 3 -3.12 6.70 1.53
N TYR A 4 -4.23 7.44 1.41
CA TYR A 4 -5.38 7.00 0.62
C TYR A 4 -5.00 6.88 -0.87
N ILE A 5 -4.43 7.93 -1.46
CA ILE A 5 -4.17 8.01 -2.90
C ILE A 5 -3.13 6.96 -3.31
N GLU A 6 -1.98 6.96 -2.63
CA GLU A 6 -0.87 6.07 -2.93
C GLU A 6 -1.18 4.63 -2.52
N GLY A 7 -1.93 4.45 -1.43
CA GLY A 7 -2.40 3.13 -1.00
C GLY A 7 -3.38 2.51 -1.98
N TRP A 8 -4.30 3.31 -2.54
CA TRP A 8 -5.21 2.85 -3.59
C TRP A 8 -4.47 2.47 -4.86
N ALA A 9 -3.50 3.27 -5.30
CA ALA A 9 -2.67 2.96 -6.46
C ALA A 9 -1.90 1.65 -6.28
N LEU A 10 -1.28 1.43 -5.12
CA LEU A 10 -0.55 0.20 -4.84
C LEU A 10 -1.48 -1.02 -4.66
N TYR A 11 -2.67 -0.81 -4.08
CA TYR A 11 -3.72 -1.84 -4.01
C TYR A 11 -4.20 -2.27 -5.40
N SER A 12 -4.34 -1.31 -6.34
CA SER A 12 -4.81 -1.62 -7.68
C SER A 12 -3.80 -2.43 -8.51
N GLU A 13 -2.49 -2.30 -8.24
CA GLU A 13 -1.46 -3.18 -8.81
C GLU A 13 -1.71 -4.65 -8.42
N LEU A 14 -2.06 -4.92 -7.15
CA LEU A 14 -2.44 -6.27 -6.70
C LEU A 14 -3.77 -6.71 -7.31
N LEU A 15 -4.77 -5.83 -7.36
CA LEU A 15 -6.06 -6.12 -7.99
C LEU A 15 -5.90 -6.51 -9.47
N ALA A 16 -5.03 -5.83 -10.21
CA ALA A 16 -4.74 -6.16 -11.60
C ALA A 16 -4.19 -7.60 -11.73
N ARG A 17 -3.38 -8.06 -10.77
CA ARG A 17 -2.94 -9.46 -10.70
C ARG A 17 -4.10 -10.42 -10.47
N GLU A 18 -4.97 -10.11 -9.51
CA GLU A 18 -6.16 -10.93 -9.24
C GLU A 18 -7.12 -11.00 -10.43
N MET A 19 -7.14 -9.96 -11.27
CA MET A 19 -7.91 -9.91 -12.51
C MET A 19 -7.21 -10.59 -13.71
N GLY A 20 -6.00 -11.14 -13.53
CA GLY A 20 -5.25 -11.84 -14.58
C GLY A 20 -4.52 -10.93 -15.57
N ALA A 21 -4.21 -9.67 -15.20
CA ALA A 21 -3.51 -8.74 -16.08
C ALA A 21 -2.05 -9.13 -16.34
N TYR A 22 -1.38 -9.73 -15.35
CA TYR A 22 -0.01 -10.24 -15.47
C TYR A 22 -0.06 -11.69 -15.95
N LYS A 23 0.33 -11.93 -17.20
CA LYS A 23 0.13 -13.21 -17.89
C LYS A 23 1.31 -14.18 -17.75
N ASP A 24 2.44 -13.71 -17.26
CA ASP A 24 3.68 -14.47 -17.21
C ASP A 24 4.50 -14.11 -15.95
N PRO A 25 5.43 -14.98 -15.53
CA PRO A 25 6.22 -14.74 -14.33
C PRO A 25 7.07 -13.45 -14.37
N TYR A 26 7.51 -13.00 -15.55
CA TYR A 26 8.30 -11.77 -15.66
C TYR A 26 7.45 -10.52 -15.43
N SER A 27 6.22 -10.51 -15.95
CA SER A 27 5.30 -9.40 -15.70
C SER A 27 4.87 -9.30 -14.23
N ASP A 28 4.61 -10.43 -13.54
CA ASP A 28 4.37 -10.41 -12.09
C ASP A 28 5.63 -10.09 -11.27
N PHE A 29 6.82 -10.53 -11.72
CA PHE A 29 8.09 -10.14 -11.11
C PHE A 29 8.32 -8.62 -11.15
N GLY A 30 7.93 -7.96 -12.25
CA GLY A 30 7.96 -6.49 -12.33
C GLY A 30 7.10 -5.82 -11.25
N ARG A 31 5.87 -6.31 -11.06
CA ARG A 31 4.96 -5.84 -9.98
C ARG A 31 5.52 -6.13 -8.58
N LEU A 32 6.12 -7.30 -8.36
CA LEU A 32 6.77 -7.61 -7.09
C LEU A 32 7.98 -6.71 -6.83
N SER A 33 8.73 -6.37 -7.87
CA SER A 33 9.86 -5.44 -7.80
C SER A 33 9.42 -4.01 -7.46
N THR A 34 8.26 -3.57 -7.96
CA THR A 34 7.68 -2.28 -7.53
C THR A 34 7.17 -2.34 -6.10
N GLU A 35 6.51 -3.44 -5.71
CA GLU A 35 5.93 -3.61 -4.38
C GLU A 35 7.01 -3.68 -3.28
N ILE A 36 8.09 -4.43 -3.48
CA ILE A 36 9.20 -4.53 -2.51
C ILE A 36 9.85 -3.17 -2.26
N TRP A 37 9.97 -2.32 -3.29
CA TRP A 37 10.44 -0.94 -3.14
C TRP A 37 9.60 -0.17 -2.11
N ARG A 38 8.26 -0.28 -2.18
CA ARG A 38 7.35 0.40 -1.25
C ARG A 38 7.37 -0.24 0.15
N ALA A 39 7.68 -1.53 0.26
CA ALA A 39 7.88 -2.18 1.55
C ALA A 39 9.19 -1.71 2.21
N ILE A 40 10.29 -1.61 1.46
CA ILE A 40 11.58 -1.09 1.95
C ILE A 40 11.43 0.33 2.49
N ARG A 41 10.62 1.18 1.85
CA ARG A 41 10.31 2.54 2.32
C ARG A 41 9.82 2.59 3.76
N LEU A 42 9.02 1.62 4.21
CA LEU A 42 8.59 1.55 5.61
C LEU A 42 9.76 1.37 6.57
N VAL A 43 10.68 0.47 6.23
CA VAL A 43 11.83 0.13 7.06
C VAL A 43 12.86 1.25 7.05
N VAL A 44 13.18 1.79 5.87
CA VAL A 44 14.19 2.84 5.75
C VAL A 44 13.73 4.15 6.38
N ASP A 45 12.49 4.59 6.14
CA ASP A 45 11.98 5.85 6.72
C ASP A 45 11.94 5.77 8.25
N THR A 46 11.42 4.69 8.82
CA THR A 46 11.41 4.49 10.28
C THR A 46 12.81 4.22 10.84
N GLY A 47 13.68 3.58 10.06
CA GLY A 47 15.10 3.39 10.36
C GLY A 47 15.80 4.72 10.59
N LEU A 48 15.70 5.62 9.61
CA LEU A 48 16.28 6.97 9.64
C LEU A 48 15.68 7.82 10.77
N HIS A 49 14.35 7.87 10.87
CA HIS A 49 13.67 8.90 11.67
C HIS A 49 13.26 8.44 13.08
N ALA A 50 13.30 7.14 13.38
CA ALA A 50 12.92 6.62 14.68
C ALA A 50 13.92 5.62 15.28
N LYS A 51 14.77 4.98 14.47
CA LYS A 51 15.77 3.99 14.94
C LYS A 51 17.21 4.51 14.89
N GLY A 52 17.43 5.76 14.51
CA GLY A 52 18.74 6.39 14.51
C GLY A 52 19.70 5.85 13.45
N TRP A 53 19.19 5.31 12.34
CA TRP A 53 20.02 4.90 11.22
C TRP A 53 20.68 6.10 10.55
N ASN A 54 21.93 5.93 10.12
CA ASN A 54 22.57 6.87 9.20
C ASN A 54 22.22 6.55 7.72
N GLU A 55 22.58 7.46 6.81
CA GLU A 55 22.33 7.29 5.37
C GLU A 55 22.90 5.98 4.81
N GLN A 56 24.12 5.60 5.22
CA GLN A 56 24.76 4.39 4.71
C GLN A 56 24.03 3.12 5.14
N GLN A 57 23.58 3.03 6.39
CA GLN A 57 22.76 1.91 6.88
C GLN A 57 21.44 1.79 6.10
N ALA A 58 20.82 2.91 5.75
CA ALA A 58 19.64 2.94 4.89
C ALA A 58 19.93 2.45 3.47
N VAL A 59 21.03 2.90 2.85
CA VAL A 59 21.48 2.46 1.52
C VAL A 59 21.81 0.97 1.51
N ASP A 60 22.53 0.48 2.53
CA ASP A 60 22.91 -0.93 2.65
C ASP A 60 21.67 -1.82 2.77
N TYR A 61 20.71 -1.43 3.62
CA TYR A 61 19.45 -2.17 3.75
C TYR A 61 18.67 -2.19 2.43
N PHE A 62 18.56 -1.05 1.75
CA PHE A 62 17.85 -0.96 0.47
C PHE A 62 18.51 -1.84 -0.60
N THR A 63 19.83 -1.81 -0.68
CA THR A 63 20.64 -2.58 -1.64
C THR A 63 20.51 -4.08 -1.40
N ALA A 64 20.54 -4.52 -0.14
CA ALA A 64 20.40 -5.93 0.22
C ALA A 64 19.00 -6.51 -0.11
N ASN A 65 17.98 -5.65 -0.25
CA ASN A 65 16.58 -6.06 -0.39
C ASN A 65 15.96 -5.71 -1.76
N SER A 66 16.71 -5.13 -2.69
CA SER A 66 16.19 -4.80 -4.02
C SER A 66 17.22 -4.98 -5.12
N SER A 67 16.75 -5.21 -6.36
CA SER A 67 17.60 -5.28 -7.55
C SER A 67 17.91 -3.91 -8.17
N SER A 68 17.75 -2.83 -7.39
CA SER A 68 17.82 -1.45 -7.86
C SER A 68 19.26 -0.97 -7.95
N SER A 69 19.54 -0.03 -8.85
CA SER A 69 20.89 0.54 -8.95
C SER A 69 21.22 1.39 -7.71
N GLU A 70 22.49 1.38 -7.28
CA GLU A 70 22.93 2.15 -6.11
C GLU A 70 22.61 3.64 -6.24
N GLY A 71 22.77 4.22 -7.43
CA GLY A 71 22.44 5.63 -7.69
C GLY A 71 20.96 5.96 -7.46
N ALA A 72 20.04 5.07 -7.88
CA ALA A 72 18.61 5.24 -7.63
C ALA A 72 18.27 5.09 -6.14
N ILE A 73 18.89 4.10 -5.48
CA ILE A 73 18.74 3.87 -4.04
C ILE A 73 19.16 5.09 -3.24
N ARG A 74 20.38 5.61 -3.48
CA ARG A 74 20.93 6.74 -2.74
C ARG A 74 20.10 8.00 -2.92
N SER A 75 19.66 8.28 -4.14
CA SER A 75 18.76 9.40 -4.44
C SER A 75 17.46 9.32 -3.61
N GLU A 76 16.88 8.12 -3.52
CA GLU A 76 15.64 7.90 -2.76
C GLU A 76 15.87 7.96 -1.24
N VAL A 77 16.97 7.42 -0.72
CA VAL A 77 17.33 7.56 0.69
C VAL A 77 17.50 9.03 1.08
N GLN A 78 18.17 9.82 0.24
CA GLN A 78 18.34 11.27 0.45
C GLN A 78 17.01 12.02 0.43
N ARG A 79 16.07 11.60 -0.44
CA ARG A 79 14.70 12.11 -0.43
C ARG A 79 13.99 11.81 0.89
N TYR A 80 14.17 10.62 1.45
CA TYR A 80 13.53 10.24 2.72
C TYR A 80 14.10 11.02 3.91
N LEU A 81 15.39 11.39 3.89
CA LEU A 81 16.00 12.24 4.92
C LEU A 81 15.32 13.61 5.03
N VAL A 82 14.91 14.21 3.91
CA VAL A 82 14.33 15.57 3.89
C VAL A 82 12.80 15.58 3.95
N TRP A 83 12.13 14.43 3.80
CA TRP A 83 10.68 14.33 3.81
C TRP A 83 10.17 13.16 4.68
N PRO A 84 10.30 13.25 6.01
CA PRO A 84 9.97 12.16 6.93
C PRO A 84 8.51 11.73 6.82
N GLY A 85 8.28 10.43 6.79
CA GLY A 85 6.95 9.81 6.83
C GLY A 85 6.23 9.72 5.49
N GLN A 86 6.59 10.52 4.47
CA GLN A 86 5.94 10.48 3.15
C GLN A 86 6.04 9.11 2.51
N ALA A 87 7.21 8.48 2.61
CA ALA A 87 7.51 7.21 1.98
C ALA A 87 6.68 6.05 2.57
N THR A 88 6.22 6.18 3.81
CA THR A 88 5.44 5.15 4.51
C THR A 88 3.99 5.08 4.04
N ALA A 89 3.46 6.19 3.51
CA ALA A 89 2.05 6.35 3.17
C ALA A 89 1.55 5.30 2.15
N TYR A 90 2.39 4.92 1.19
CA TYR A 90 2.08 3.94 0.14
C TYR A 90 1.62 2.61 0.73
N LYS A 91 2.50 1.96 1.50
CA LYS A 91 2.26 0.60 1.97
C LYS A 91 1.30 0.57 3.15
N ILE A 92 1.31 1.58 4.04
CA ILE A 92 0.29 1.74 5.09
C ILE A 92 -1.11 1.83 4.48
N GLY A 93 -1.27 2.67 3.45
CA GLY A 93 -2.55 2.82 2.76
C GLY A 93 -3.05 1.53 2.13
N MET A 94 -2.18 0.84 1.38
CA MET A 94 -2.51 -0.45 0.76
C MET A 94 -2.89 -1.50 1.82
N MET A 95 -2.10 -1.62 2.89
CA MET A 95 -2.38 -2.59 3.96
C MET A 95 -3.73 -2.32 4.62
N LYS A 96 -4.07 -1.05 4.88
CA LYS A 96 -5.38 -0.72 5.45
C LYS A 96 -6.53 -1.06 4.51
N ILE A 97 -6.40 -0.79 3.20
CA ILE A 97 -7.43 -1.16 2.22
C ILE A 97 -7.61 -2.68 2.16
N LEU A 98 -6.53 -3.45 2.18
CA LEU A 98 -6.58 -4.91 2.22
C LEU A 98 -7.20 -5.44 3.50
N GLU A 99 -6.82 -4.88 4.65
CA GLU A 99 -7.42 -5.21 5.95
C GLU A 99 -8.95 -5.02 5.92
N LEU A 100 -9.42 -3.86 5.43
CA LEU A 100 -10.84 -3.55 5.31
C LEU A 100 -11.56 -4.48 4.32
N ARG A 101 -10.89 -4.85 3.21
CA ARG A 101 -11.43 -5.80 2.23
C ARG A 101 -11.64 -7.17 2.85
N GLU A 102 -10.64 -7.69 3.57
CA GLU A 102 -10.71 -9.02 4.18
C GLU A 102 -11.70 -9.05 5.35
N GLN A 103 -11.78 -7.99 6.15
CA GLN A 103 -12.83 -7.83 7.17
C GLN A 103 -14.23 -7.85 6.53
N ALA A 104 -14.47 -7.06 5.48
CA ALA A 104 -15.74 -7.04 4.78
C ALA A 104 -16.09 -8.40 4.15
N ARG A 105 -15.11 -9.09 3.56
CA ARG A 105 -15.28 -10.44 3.02
C ARG A 105 -15.68 -11.44 4.11
N ALA A 106 -14.97 -11.43 5.24
CA ALA A 106 -15.27 -12.31 6.38
C ALA A 106 -16.66 -12.03 6.98
N GLU A 107 -17.05 -10.77 7.05
CA GLU A 107 -18.33 -10.35 7.64
C GLU A 107 -19.55 -10.59 6.75
N LEU A 108 -19.39 -10.49 5.43
CA LEU A 108 -20.50 -10.62 4.48
C LEU A 108 -20.61 -12.02 3.86
N GLY A 109 -19.54 -12.81 3.86
CA GLY A 109 -19.52 -14.15 3.26
C GLY A 109 -19.94 -14.08 1.79
N ASP A 110 -20.93 -14.90 1.40
CA ASP A 110 -21.45 -14.96 0.04
C ASP A 110 -22.11 -13.66 -0.45
N ARG A 111 -22.46 -12.74 0.48
CA ARG A 111 -22.98 -11.41 0.14
C ARG A 111 -21.89 -10.40 -0.24
N PHE A 112 -20.62 -10.76 -0.10
CA PHE A 112 -19.52 -9.86 -0.44
C PHE A 112 -19.41 -9.64 -1.96
N ASP A 113 -19.56 -8.40 -2.40
CA ASP A 113 -19.28 -8.00 -3.79
C ASP A 113 -18.11 -7.02 -3.82
N ILE A 114 -17.02 -7.44 -4.48
CA ILE A 114 -15.80 -6.64 -4.63
C ILE A 114 -16.05 -5.30 -5.34
N ARG A 115 -17.01 -5.25 -6.27
CA ARG A 115 -17.36 -4.03 -7.01
C ARG A 115 -17.99 -3.00 -6.07
N ARG A 116 -18.93 -3.45 -5.23
CA ARG A 116 -19.57 -2.58 -4.21
C ARG A 116 -18.57 -2.12 -3.15
N PHE A 117 -17.60 -2.97 -2.81
CA PHE A 117 -16.50 -2.56 -1.94
C PHE A 117 -15.67 -1.43 -2.59
N HIS A 118 -15.28 -1.58 -3.86
CA HIS A 118 -14.56 -0.52 -4.57
C HIS A 118 -15.37 0.76 -4.73
N ASP A 119 -16.67 0.67 -5.03
CA ASP A 119 -17.58 1.83 -5.06
C ASP A 119 -17.62 2.55 -3.71
N THR A 120 -17.61 1.79 -2.61
CA THR A 120 -17.57 2.33 -1.25
C THR A 120 -16.25 3.05 -0.97
N VAL A 121 -15.12 2.47 -1.37
CA VAL A 121 -13.78 3.06 -1.18
C VAL A 121 -13.60 4.33 -2.00
N LEU A 122 -14.07 4.34 -3.26
CA LEU A 122 -13.83 5.43 -4.22
C LEU A 122 -14.90 6.52 -4.20
N GLY A 123 -16.16 6.17 -3.92
CA GLY A 123 -17.31 7.08 -4.10
C GLY A 123 -17.33 8.30 -3.17
N GLY A 124 -16.48 8.32 -2.14
CA GLY A 124 -16.30 9.47 -1.24
C GLY A 124 -15.14 10.41 -1.63
N GLY A 125 -14.41 10.12 -2.70
CA GLY A 125 -13.15 10.80 -3.02
C GLY A 125 -12.04 10.46 -2.00
N ALA A 126 -10.94 11.22 -2.06
CA ALA A 126 -9.81 11.00 -1.15
C ALA A 126 -10.15 11.45 0.29
N LEU A 127 -9.94 10.55 1.26
CA LEU A 127 -10.30 10.73 2.67
C LEU A 127 -9.15 10.30 3.60
N PRO A 128 -9.14 10.71 4.89
CA PRO A 128 -8.29 10.06 5.89
C PRO A 128 -8.63 8.57 6.03
N LEU A 129 -7.64 7.72 6.30
CA LEU A 129 -7.85 6.26 6.40
C LEU A 129 -8.86 5.88 7.49
N GLU A 130 -8.92 6.60 8.61
CA GLU A 130 -9.91 6.36 9.66
C GLU A 130 -11.35 6.64 9.19
N ILE A 131 -11.54 7.63 8.33
CA ILE A 131 -12.85 7.95 7.76
C ILE A 131 -13.24 6.92 6.70
N LEU A 132 -12.28 6.47 5.89
CA LEU A 132 -12.47 5.35 4.97
C LEU A 132 -12.90 4.09 5.71
N GLU A 133 -12.25 3.75 6.82
CA GLU A 133 -12.60 2.61 7.65
C GLU A 133 -14.04 2.68 8.16
N ARG A 134 -14.45 3.80 8.74
CA ARG A 134 -15.84 3.99 9.20
C ARG A 134 -16.83 3.81 8.06
N ARG A 135 -16.54 4.40 6.89
CA ARG A 135 -17.39 4.28 5.70
C ARG A 135 -17.56 2.83 5.24
N VAL A 136 -16.48 2.04 5.22
CA VAL A 136 -16.55 0.61 4.87
C VAL A 136 -17.36 -0.16 5.92
N GLN A 137 -17.14 0.10 7.21
CA GLN A 137 -17.88 -0.54 8.29
C GLN A 137 -19.38 -0.22 8.24
N ASP A 138 -19.75 1.03 7.94
CA ASP A 138 -21.14 1.45 7.74
C ASP A 138 -21.78 0.69 6.58
N TRP A 139 -21.11 0.62 5.44
CA TRP A 139 -21.57 -0.15 4.28
C TRP A 139 -21.76 -1.64 4.62
N VAL A 140 -20.81 -2.27 5.31
CA VAL A 140 -20.94 -3.68 5.75
C VAL A 140 -22.16 -3.85 6.66
N ARG A 141 -22.39 -2.94 7.62
CA ARG A 141 -23.58 -2.97 8.48
C ARG A 141 -24.88 -2.87 7.70
N GLU A 142 -24.92 -2.05 6.65
CA GLU A 142 -26.09 -1.92 5.78
C GLU A 142 -26.32 -3.19 4.95
N GLN A 143 -25.28 -3.76 4.34
CA GLN A 143 -25.38 -5.01 3.58
C GLN A 143 -25.80 -6.21 4.43
N LYS A 144 -25.54 -6.17 5.75
CA LYS A 144 -26.00 -7.23 6.66
C LYS A 144 -27.50 -7.21 6.94
N LYS A 145 -28.12 -6.03 6.88
CA LYS A 145 -29.56 -5.83 7.18
C LYS A 145 -30.46 -6.20 5.99
N GLY A 146 -29.95 -6.08 4.77
CA GLY A 146 -30.62 -6.51 3.54
C GLY A 146 -30.39 -7.99 3.25
#